data_AF-A0A9X5XM23-F1
#
_entry.id   AF-A0A9X5XM23-F1
#
_cell.length_a   1.000
_cell.length_b   1.000
_cell.length_c   1.000
_cell.angle_alpha   90.00
_cell.angle_beta   90.00
_cell.angle_gamma   90.00
#
_symmetry.space_group_name_H-M   'P 1'
#
loop_
_entity.id
_entity.type
_entity.pdbx_description
1 polymer ?
#
loop_
_entity_poly.entity_id
_entity_poly.type
_entity_poly.pdbx_seq_one_letter_code
_entity_poly.pdbx_strand_id
1 'polypeptide(L)' 'ILVALERKQGKPLADLDRKSKQEVVRVLEARGAFSVRHGVETVASALGVSRFTVYNYLNREKEA' A
#
# COMPACT_ATOMS: atom_id res chain seq x y z
N ILE A 1 -11.49 -2.46 -0.19
CA ILE A 1 -10.27 -3.17 -0.70
C ILE A 1 -9.30 -3.47 0.44
N LEU A 2 -8.92 -2.51 1.28
CA LEU A 2 -7.97 -2.71 2.39
C LEU A 2 -8.35 -3.85 3.35
N VAL A 3 -9.61 -3.89 3.80
CA VAL A 3 -10.13 -4.99 4.65
C VAL A 3 -9.97 -6.38 4.00
N ALA A 4 -10.13 -6.47 2.68
CA ALA A 4 -9.93 -7.74 1.98
C ALA A 4 -8.45 -8.14 1.91
N LEU A 5 -7.55 -7.17 1.86
CA LEU A 5 -6.10 -7.41 1.92
C LEU A 5 -5.68 -7.85 3.31
N GLU A 6 -6.21 -7.26 4.38
CA GLU A 6 -5.96 -7.69 5.77
C GLU A 6 -6.37 -9.15 5.97
N ARG A 7 -7.58 -9.52 5.52
CA ARG A 7 -8.06 -10.90 5.59
C ARG A 7 -7.15 -11.86 4.81
N LYS A 8 -6.64 -11.45 3.65
CA LYS A 8 -5.70 -12.27 2.85
C LYS A 8 -4.37 -12.46 3.56
N GLN A 9 -3.88 -11.45 4.28
CA GLN A 9 -2.60 -11.50 4.97
C GLN A 9 -2.69 -12.14 6.36
N GLY A 10 -3.90 -12.30 6.92
CA GLY A 10 -4.13 -12.88 8.23
C GLY A 10 -3.69 -11.99 9.41
N LYS A 11 -3.33 -10.73 9.14
CA LYS A 11 -2.88 -9.75 10.13
C LYS A 11 -3.11 -8.31 9.63
N PRO A 12 -3.09 -7.30 10.52
CA PRO A 12 -3.18 -5.89 10.13
C PRO A 12 -2.11 -5.52 9.09
N LEU A 13 -2.46 -4.62 8.14
CA LEU A 13 -1.51 -4.18 7.12
C LEU A 13 -0.29 -3.44 7.71
N ALA A 14 -0.47 -2.82 8.87
CA ALA A 14 0.60 -2.15 9.61
C ALA A 14 1.69 -3.12 10.08
N ASP A 15 1.35 -4.39 10.33
CA ASP A 15 2.23 -5.44 10.87
C ASP A 15 2.90 -6.28 9.76
N LEU A 16 2.70 -5.87 8.51
CA LEU A 16 3.38 -6.46 7.37
C LEU A 16 4.87 -6.09 7.38
N ASP A 17 5.70 -7.01 6.88
CA ASP A 17 7.09 -6.67 6.59
C ASP A 17 7.16 -5.72 5.38
N ARG A 18 8.34 -5.12 5.16
CA ARG A 18 8.53 -4.15 4.07
C ARG A 18 8.14 -4.72 2.71
N LYS A 19 8.51 -5.98 2.42
CA LYS A 19 8.23 -6.63 1.14
C LYS A 19 6.73 -6.79 0.90
N SER A 20 5.98 -7.23 1.92
CA SER A 20 4.53 -7.39 1.83
C SER A 20 3.82 -6.04 1.73
N LYS A 21 4.33 -4.99 2.39
CA LYS A 21 3.80 -3.62 2.22
C LYS A 21 3.99 -3.11 0.79
N GLN A 22 5.13 -3.41 0.16
CA GLN A 22 5.38 -3.07 -1.24
C GLN A 22 4.40 -3.78 -2.18
N GLU A 23 4.18 -5.08 -2.01
CA GLU A 23 3.21 -5.85 -2.80
C GLU A 23 1.77 -5.32 -2.61
N VAL A 24 1.40 -4.93 -1.40
CA VAL A 24 0.09 -4.30 -1.14
C VAL A 24 -0.04 -2.99 -1.92
N VAL A 25 0.99 -2.14 -1.93
CA VAL A 25 0.99 -0.89 -2.72
C VAL A 25 0.84 -1.19 -4.21
N ARG A 26 1.55 -2.18 -4.75
CA ARG A 26 1.41 -2.63 -6.15
C ARG A 26 -0.02 -3.02 -6.50
N VAL A 27 -0.62 -3.88 -5.69
CA VAL A 27 -2.00 -4.35 -5.90
C VAL A 27 -3.00 -3.19 -5.85
N LEU A 28 -2.76 -2.23 -4.97
CA LEU A 28 -3.59 -1.04 -4.85
C LEU A 28 -3.42 -0.10 -6.05
N GLU A 29 -2.19 0.10 -6.55
CA GLU A 29 -1.92 0.88 -7.76
C GLU A 29 -2.61 0.28 -8.98
N ALA A 30 -2.46 -1.03 -9.20
CA ALA A 30 -3.12 -1.75 -10.29
C ALA A 30 -4.66 -1.68 -10.24
N ARG A 31 -5.23 -1.39 -9.05
CA ARG A 31 -6.67 -1.20 -8.84
C ARG A 31 -7.11 0.27 -8.86
N GLY A 32 -6.21 1.20 -9.20
CA GLY A 32 -6.51 2.63 -9.29
C GLY A 32 -6.67 3.33 -7.94
N ALA A 33 -6.18 2.73 -6.85
CA ALA A 33 -6.36 3.28 -5.50
C ALA A 33 -5.66 4.64 -5.28
N PHE A 34 -4.72 5.02 -6.14
CA PHE A 34 -4.01 6.30 -6.06
C PHE A 34 -4.58 7.39 -6.98
N SER A 35 -5.56 7.06 -7.82
CA SER A 35 -6.30 8.04 -8.64
C SER A 35 -7.44 8.71 -7.89
N VAL A 36 -7.84 8.17 -6.74
CA VAL A 36 -8.90 8.75 -5.90
C VAL A 36 -8.34 9.81 -4.95
N ARG A 37 -9.16 10.82 -4.64
CA ARG A 37 -8.82 11.84 -3.66
C ARG A 37 -8.45 11.19 -2.32
N HIS A 38 -7.34 11.64 -1.71
CA HIS A 38 -6.78 11.09 -0.47
C HIS A 38 -6.27 9.63 -0.55
N GLY A 39 -6.21 9.00 -1.73
CA GLY A 39 -5.79 7.59 -1.86
C GLY A 39 -4.43 7.28 -1.20
N VAL A 40 -3.43 8.12 -1.45
CA VAL A 40 -2.10 7.98 -0.82
C VAL A 40 -2.15 8.09 0.70
N GLU A 41 -2.96 9.01 1.23
CA GLU A 41 -3.13 9.23 2.67
C GLU A 41 -3.80 8.04 3.35
N THR A 42 -4.88 7.52 2.75
CA THR A 42 -5.60 6.33 3.23
C THR A 42 -4.68 5.12 3.26
N VAL A 43 -3.91 4.89 2.20
CA VAL A 43 -3.00 3.73 2.12
C VAL A 43 -1.83 3.86 3.09
N ALA A 44 -1.26 5.06 3.22
CA ALA A 44 -0.18 5.33 4.18
C ALA A 44 -0.63 5.04 5.62
N SER A 45 -1.82 5.53 5.99
CA SER A 45 -2.41 5.28 7.30
C SER A 45 -2.64 3.79 7.55
N ALA A 46 -3.23 3.06 6.59
CA ALA A 46 -3.51 1.63 6.73
C ALA A 46 -2.23 0.78 6.86
N LEU A 47 -1.16 1.14 6.15
CA LEU A 47 0.13 0.44 6.19
C LEU A 47 1.01 0.87 7.38
N GLY A 48 0.59 1.86 8.17
CA GLY A 48 1.40 2.40 9.26
C GLY A 48 2.72 3.01 8.77
N VAL A 49 2.69 3.71 7.63
CA VAL A 49 3.87 4.36 7.03
C VAL A 49 3.56 5.80 6.62
N SER A 50 4.58 6.58 6.29
CA SER A 50 4.39 7.93 5.78
C SER A 50 3.90 7.94 4.32
N ARG A 51 3.25 9.03 3.89
CA ARG A 51 2.93 9.27 2.47
C ARG A 51 4.18 9.21 1.58
N PHE A 52 5.29 9.73 2.09
CA PHE A 52 6.59 9.65 1.42
C PHE A 52 7.02 8.20 1.17
N THR A 53 6.83 7.31 2.15
CA THR A 53 7.13 5.88 2.01
C THR A 53 6.27 5.20 0.94
N VAL A 54 4.99 5.59 0.83
CA VAL A 54 4.12 5.08 -0.25
C VAL A 54 4.64 5.50 -1.62
N TYR A 55 5.01 6.77 -1.81
CA TYR A 55 5.64 7.22 -3.07
C TYR A 55 6.95 6.50 -3.37
N ASN A 56 7.78 6.22 -2.35
CA ASN A 56 8.98 5.42 -2.52
C ASN A 56 8.66 4.01 -3.05
N TYR A 57 7.60 3.38 -2.55
CA TYR A 57 7.19 2.06 -3.03
C TYR A 57 6.67 2.11 -4.47
N LEU A 58 5.89 3.13 -4.83
CA LEU A 58 5.41 3.35 -6.21
C LEU A 58 6.55 3.58 -7.21
N ASN A 59 7.57 4.34 -6.83
CA ASN A 59 8.70 4.62 -7.72
C ASN A 59 9.62 3.40 -7.90
N ARG A 60 9.77 2.58 -6.86
CA ARG A 60 10.61 1.38 -6.92
C ARG A 60 10.13 0.35 -7.94
N GLU A 61 8.83 0.34 -8.28
CA GLU A 61 8.26 -0.55 -9.30
C GLU A 61 8.48 -0.06 -10.73
N LYS A 62 8.72 1.23 -10.94
CA LYS A 62 8.99 1.79 -12.27
C LYS A 62 10.44 1.61 -12.73
N GLU A 63 11.33 1.33 -11.79
CA GLU A 63 12.77 1.17 -12.00
C GLU A 63 13.21 -0.31 -12.08
N ALA A 64 12.27 -1.25 -11.89
CA ALA A 64 12.51 -2.70 -11.93
C ALA A 64 11.98 -3.32 -13.23
#